data_AF-A0A944EMT2-F1
#
_entry.id   AF-A0A944EMT2-F1
#
_cell.length_a   1.000
_cell.length_b   1.000
_cell.length_c   1.000
_cell.angle_alpha   90.00
_cell.angle_beta   90.00
_cell.angle_gamma   90.00
#
_symmetry.space_group_name_H-M   'P 1'
#
loop_
_entity.id
_entity.type
_entity.pdbx_description
1 polymer ?
#
loop_
_entity_poly.entity_id
_entity_poly.type
_entity_poly.pdbx_seq_one_letter_code
_entity_poly.pdbx_strand_id
1 'polypeptide(L)'
;MEIPSGPAERLAAQLSSMLPEAAVVQVRLQGPRTLWPHLGLTAVNARGRTLRVPRAKALTIARWIIRSFPQAGWAASGGHAFDLRTAELRGLEA
;
A
#
# COMPACT_ATOMS: atom_id res chain seq x y z
N MET A 1 5.41 -22.34 -10.69
CA MET A 1 5.21 -20.88 -10.69
C MET A 1 3.72 -20.66 -10.51
N GLU A 2 3.25 -20.37 -9.29
CA GLU A 2 1.84 -20.04 -9.07
C GLU A 2 1.53 -18.75 -9.84
N ILE A 3 0.56 -18.84 -10.76
CA ILE A 3 0.02 -17.65 -11.43
C ILE A 3 -0.93 -17.00 -10.42
N PRO A 4 -0.74 -15.72 -10.06
CA PRO A 4 -1.64 -15.05 -9.14
C PRO A 4 -3.06 -15.01 -9.74
N SER A 5 -3.99 -15.63 -9.04
CA SER A 5 -5.37 -15.90 -9.43
C SER A 5 -6.25 -14.64 -9.45
N GLY A 6 -5.86 -13.56 -8.77
CA GLY A 6 -6.61 -12.29 -8.72
C GLY A 6 -5.80 -11.01 -9.02
N PRO A 7 -6.45 -9.87 -9.34
CA PRO A 7 -5.77 -8.57 -9.52
C PRO A 7 -4.96 -8.12 -8.30
N ALA A 8 -5.47 -8.36 -7.09
CA ALA A 8 -4.78 -8.06 -5.85
C ALA A 8 -3.51 -8.91 -5.68
N GLU A 9 -3.59 -10.21 -6.00
CA GLU A 9 -2.43 -11.11 -5.91
C GLU A 9 -1.36 -10.76 -6.94
N ARG A 10 -1.75 -10.35 -8.16
CA ARG A 10 -0.80 -9.83 -9.16
C ARG A 10 -0.12 -8.57 -8.67
N LEU A 11 -0.87 -7.65 -8.06
CA LEU A 11 -0.29 -6.45 -7.44
C LEU A 11 0.68 -6.83 -6.31
N ALA A 12 0.29 -7.74 -5.42
CA ALA A 12 1.13 -8.21 -4.32
C ALA A 12 2.44 -8.83 -4.85
N ALA A 13 2.38 -9.69 -5.87
CA ALA A 13 3.56 -10.27 -6.50
C ALA A 13 4.49 -9.21 -7.13
N GLN A 14 3.93 -8.23 -7.85
CA GLN A 14 4.70 -7.12 -8.42
C GLN A 14 5.36 -6.26 -7.34
N LEU A 15 4.63 -5.92 -6.28
CA LEU A 15 5.15 -5.12 -5.18
C LEU A 15 6.22 -5.87 -4.38
N SER A 16 6.06 -7.17 -4.16
CA SER A 16 7.07 -8.03 -3.53
C SER A 16 8.37 -8.07 -4.34
N SER A 17 8.29 -8.10 -5.68
CA SER A 17 9.47 -7.96 -6.53
C SER A 17 10.15 -6.59 -6.39
N MET A 18 9.36 -5.52 -6.28
CA MET A 18 9.89 -4.16 -6.16
C MET A 18 10.40 -3.82 -4.75
N LEU A 19 9.89 -4.48 -3.72
CA LEU A 19 10.17 -4.25 -2.30
C LEU A 19 10.43 -5.60 -1.62
N PRO A 20 11.56 -6.28 -1.91
CA PRO A 20 11.79 -7.67 -1.51
C PRO A 20 11.78 -7.91 0.00
N GLU A 21 12.08 -6.89 0.80
CA GLU A 21 12.06 -6.99 2.27
C GLU A 21 10.71 -6.60 2.88
N ALA A 22 9.79 -6.03 2.10
CA ALA A 22 8.51 -5.57 2.63
C ALA A 22 7.54 -6.74 2.81
N ALA A 23 6.91 -6.79 3.98
CA ALA A 23 5.77 -7.68 4.23
C ALA A 23 4.44 -6.92 4.08
N VAL A 24 4.41 -5.65 4.49
CA VAL A 24 3.21 -4.81 4.47
C VAL A 24 3.55 -3.45 3.89
N VAL A 25 2.62 -2.89 3.11
CA VAL A 25 2.67 -1.52 2.63
C VAL A 25 1.47 -0.76 3.17
N GLN A 26 1.73 0.26 3.98
CA GLN A 26 0.70 1.15 4.51
C GLN A 26 0.57 2.36 3.59
N VAL A 27 -0.66 2.66 3.15
CA VAL A 27 -0.99 3.78 2.28
C VAL A 27 -1.96 4.70 3.00
N ARG A 28 -1.65 6.00 3.01
CA ARG A 28 -2.52 7.03 3.56
C ARG A 28 -2.80 8.08 2.49
N LEU A 29 -4.07 8.47 2.36
CA LEU A 29 -4.51 9.59 1.55
C LEU A 29 -5.22 10.58 2.47
N GLN A 30 -4.48 11.53 3.02
CA GLN A 30 -5.04 12.53 3.93
C GLN A 30 -5.70 13.67 3.14
N GLY A 31 -6.98 13.97 3.40
CA GLY A 31 -7.70 15.21 3.01
C GLY A 31 -8.85 15.45 4.00
N PRO A 32 -9.59 16.59 4.02
CA PRO A 32 -9.43 17.92 3.41
C PRO A 32 -8.88 18.99 4.39
N ARG A 33 -8.27 18.58 5.52
CA ARG A 33 -7.66 19.52 6.49
C ARG A 33 -6.38 20.20 6.00
N THR A 34 -5.85 19.73 4.86
CA THR A 34 -4.73 20.30 4.12
C THR A 34 -5.22 20.69 2.72
N LEU A 35 -4.74 21.83 2.20
CA LEU A 35 -5.12 22.40 0.91
C LEU A 35 -5.01 21.42 -0.28
N TRP A 36 -4.19 20.37 -0.13
CA TRP A 36 -4.02 19.31 -1.12
C TRP A 36 -3.95 17.94 -0.44
N PRO A 37 -4.50 16.88 -1.06
CA PRO A 37 -4.43 15.55 -0.48
C PRO A 37 -2.97 15.06 -0.40
N HIS A 38 -2.54 14.68 0.80
CA HIS A 38 -1.20 14.15 1.01
C HIS A 38 -1.19 12.63 0.88
N LEU A 39 -0.54 12.16 -0.18
CA LEU A 39 -0.30 10.75 -0.43
C LEU A 39 0.99 10.29 0.24
N GLY A 40 0.85 9.32 1.15
CA GLY A 40 1.95 8.71 1.90
C GLY A 40 1.98 7.20 1.71
N LEU A 41 3.20 6.65 1.76
CA LEU A 41 3.43 5.21 1.80
C LEU A 41 4.54 4.88 2.78
N THR A 42 4.29 3.88 3.62
CA THR A 42 5.26 3.30 4.55
C THR A 42 5.36 1.81 4.25
N ALA A 43 6.55 1.33 3.88
CA ALA A 43 6.80 -0.10 3.74
C ALA A 43 7.35 -0.64 5.07
N VAL A 44 6.86 -1.80 5.49
CA VAL A 44 7.22 -2.45 6.76
C VAL A 44 7.62 -3.89 6.46
N ASN A 45 8.75 -4.34 7.00
CA ASN A 45 9.18 -5.72 6.85
C ASN A 45 8.47 -6.65 7.85
N ALA A 46 8.72 -7.96 7.72
CA ALA A 46 8.12 -8.97 8.60
C ALA A 46 8.50 -8.83 10.09
N ARG A 47 9.54 -8.04 10.40
CA ARG A 47 9.97 -7.74 11.79
C ARG A 47 9.37 -6.42 12.31
N GLY A 48 8.43 -5.81 11.59
CA GLY A 48 7.83 -4.53 11.97
C GLY A 48 8.71 -3.29 11.72
N ARG A 49 9.87 -3.43 11.05
CA ARG A 49 10.75 -2.29 10.79
C ARG A 49 10.34 -1.56 9.51
N THR A 50 10.28 -0.24 9.58
CA THR A 50 10.07 0.60 8.41
C THR A 50 11.26 0.52 7.46
N LEU A 51 10.96 0.34 6.18
CA LEU A 51 11.93 0.32 5.09
C LEU A 51 11.99 1.68 4.41
N ARG A 52 13.20 2.10 4.04
CA ARG A 52 13.39 3.32 3.26
C ARG A 52 12.95 3.07 1.82
N VAL A 53 11.90 3.75 1.38
CA VAL A 53 11.44 3.74 -0.01
C VAL A 53 11.66 5.12 -0.63
N PRO A 54 12.36 5.25 -1.77
CA PRO A 54 12.50 6.54 -2.45
C PRO A 54 11.14 7.16 -2.75
N ARG A 55 11.00 8.48 -2.55
CA ARG A 55 9.70 9.15 -2.61
C ARG A 55 8.95 8.94 -3.92
N ALA A 56 9.63 8.97 -5.07
CA ALA A 56 9.00 8.70 -6.36
C ALA A 56 8.41 7.28 -6.43
N LYS A 57 9.15 6.27 -5.97
CA LYS A 57 8.70 4.87 -5.91
C LYS A 57 7.51 4.70 -4.95
N ALA A 58 7.58 5.35 -3.78
CA ALA A 58 6.51 5.37 -2.79
C ALA A 58 5.21 5.95 -3.37
N LEU A 59 5.27 7.09 -4.06
CA LEU A 59 4.09 7.70 -4.69
C LEU A 59 3.53 6.84 -5.83
N THR A 60 4.38 6.22 -6.64
CA THR A 60 3.94 5.31 -7.71
C THR A 60 3.20 4.11 -7.13
N ILE A 61 3.78 3.42 -6.14
CA ILE A 61 3.16 2.25 -5.51
C ILE A 61 1.84 2.64 -4.82
N ALA A 62 1.82 3.75 -4.09
CA ALA A 62 0.62 4.21 -3.43
C ALA A 62 -0.54 4.46 -4.42
N ARG A 63 -0.26 5.06 -5.58
CA ARG A 63 -1.25 5.26 -6.65
C ARG A 63 -1.70 3.95 -7.30
N TRP A 64 -0.84 2.94 -7.35
CA TRP A 64 -1.22 1.62 -7.86
C TRP A 64 -2.21 0.96 -6.90
N ILE A 65 -1.88 0.92 -5.61
CA ILE A 65 -2.76 0.38 -4.56
C ILE A 65 -4.11 1.10 -4.55
N ILE A 66 -4.12 2.44 -4.52
CA ILE A 66 -5.38 3.21 -4.51
C ILE A 66 -6.28 2.86 -5.71
N ARG A 67 -5.70 2.75 -6.91
CA ARG A 67 -6.45 2.42 -8.13
C ARG A 67 -6.91 0.96 -8.18
N SER A 68 -6.20 0.04 -7.53
CA SER A 68 -6.59 -1.37 -7.44
C SER A 68 -7.72 -1.62 -6.44
N PHE A 69 -7.94 -0.70 -5.50
CA PHE A 69 -8.99 -0.80 -4.48
C PHE A 69 -9.82 0.50 -4.41
N PRO A 70 -10.56 0.86 -5.47
CA PRO A 70 -11.35 2.10 -5.49
C PRO A 70 -12.44 2.16 -4.41
N GLN A 71 -12.94 1.01 -3.97
CA GLN A 71 -13.98 0.85 -2.96
C GLN A 71 -13.52 1.09 -1.51
N ALA A 72 -12.22 1.30 -1.26
CA ALA A 72 -11.67 1.35 0.10
C ALA A 72 -11.94 2.67 0.86
N GLY A 73 -12.56 3.68 0.26
CA GLY A 73 -12.91 4.92 0.97
C GLY A 73 -11.68 5.72 1.45
N TRP A 74 -10.63 5.77 0.64
CA TRP A 74 -9.28 6.28 0.98
C TRP A 74 -9.21 7.63 1.69
N ALA A 75 -10.10 8.58 1.36
CA ALA A 75 -10.11 9.91 1.96
C ALA A 75 -10.77 9.96 3.35
N ALA A 76 -11.61 8.98 3.69
CA ALA A 76 -12.32 8.89 4.96
C ALA A 76 -11.62 7.94 5.95
N SER A 77 -10.92 6.93 5.44
CA SER A 77 -10.11 6.00 6.23
C SER A 77 -8.80 6.66 6.64
N GLY A 78 -8.35 6.52 7.89
CA GLY A 78 -7.01 6.98 8.32
C GLY A 78 -5.85 6.39 7.49
N GLY A 79 -6.14 5.36 6.69
CA GLY A 79 -5.29 4.72 5.70
C GLY A 79 -5.58 3.23 5.65
N HIS A 80 -4.82 2.50 4.82
CA HIS A 80 -4.93 1.05 4.71
C HIS A 80 -3.55 0.38 4.71
N ALA A 81 -3.48 -0.80 5.29
CA ALA A 81 -2.38 -1.74 5.15
C ALA A 81 -2.72 -2.75 4.05
N PHE A 82 -1.82 -2.87 3.08
CA PHE A 82 -1.86 -3.93 2.07
C PHE A 82 -0.79 -4.97 2.42
N ASP A 83 -1.23 -6.20 2.73
CA ASP A 83 -0.34 -7.32 3.03
C ASP A 83 0.15 -7.95 1.72
N LEU A 84 1.47 -7.96 1.51
CA LEU A 84 2.07 -8.45 0.27
C LEU A 84 2.12 -9.99 0.18
N ARG A 85 1.85 -10.69 1.28
CA ARG A 85 1.87 -12.15 1.38
C ARG A 85 0.47 -12.73 1.15
N THR A 86 -0.57 -12.05 1.63
CA THR A 86 -1.97 -12.49 1.49
C THR A 86 -2.74 -11.73 0.43
N ALA A 87 -2.20 -10.62 -0.09
CA ALA A 87 -2.89 -9.72 -1.02
C ALA A 87 -4.18 -9.12 -0.46
N GLU A 88 -4.28 -9.00 0.87
CA GLU A 88 -5.43 -8.41 1.55
C GLU A 88 -5.19 -6.93 1.87
N LEU A 89 -6.25 -6.13 1.73
CA LEU A 89 -6.29 -4.74 2.17
C LEU A 89 -7.08 -4.64 3.47
N ARG A 90 -6.50 -4.03 4.50
CA ARG A 90 -7.10 -3.82 5.82
C ARG A 90 -7.01 -2.36 6.22
N GLY A 91 -7.98 -1.85 6.97
CA GLY A 91 -7.92 -0.48 7.51
C GLY A 91 -6.73 -0.33 8.47
N LEU A 92 -6.12 0.85 8.48
CA LEU A 92 -5.27 1.27 9.60
C LEU A 92 -6.23 1.83 10.65
N GLU A 93 -6.54 1.03 11.67
CA GLU A 93 -7.22 1.53 12.88
C GLU A 93 -6.51 2.80 13.36
N ALA A 94 -7.29 3.84 13.64
CA ALA A 94 -6.81 5.15 14.05
C ALA A 94 -6.43 5.17 15.53
#